data_AF-A0A821LX99-F1
#
_entry.id   AF-A0A821LX99-F1
#
_cell.length_a   1.000
_cell.length_b   1.000
_cell.length_c   1.000
_cell.angle_alpha   90.00
_cell.angle_beta   90.00
_cell.angle_gamma   90.00
#
_symmetry.space_group_name_H-M   'P 1'
#
loop_
_entity.id
_entity.type
_entity.pdbx_description
1 polymer ?
#
loop_
_entity_poly.entity_id
_entity_poly.type
_entity_poly.pdbx_seq_one_letter_code
_entity_poly.pdbx_strand_id
1 'polypeptide(L)'
;ARIGPVYDQSLLPKAPIGHELLVNNSKPIPRPMLTPHILHVEFASSAPSGFVACTLHDLAKFLYAHIIGETTGYLSKDTLDTLKRPYIGVEGYGLGVIVRNSTLALPGQALIHDGDSFGHSAVFWMAPAKDLITVAFTNSRSEERYAANALNGAIDVLLKKHINSVRNSESLDHGFIDLNHS
;
A
#
# COMPACT_ATOMS: atom_id res chain seq x y z
N ALA A 1 7.62 -17.99 -1.27
CA ALA A 1 8.42 -17.45 -0.15
C ALA A 1 7.62 -17.56 1.15
N ARG A 2 8.16 -18.18 2.21
CA ARG A 2 7.49 -18.17 3.53
C ARG A 2 7.78 -16.83 4.21
N ILE A 3 6.76 -16.01 4.33
CA ILE A 3 6.78 -14.77 5.10
C ILE A 3 6.95 -15.18 6.57
N GLY A 4 7.95 -14.61 7.26
CA GLY A 4 8.22 -14.89 8.67
C GLY A 4 7.03 -14.52 9.59
N PRO A 5 7.04 -14.94 10.86
CA PRO A 5 5.93 -14.70 11.77
C PRO A 5 5.75 -13.18 12.00
N VAL A 6 4.63 -12.64 11.51
CA VAL A 6 4.17 -11.28 11.79
C VAL A 6 3.08 -11.39 12.86
N TYR A 7 3.46 -11.78 14.08
CA TYR A 7 2.79 -11.49 15.36
C TYR A 7 3.39 -12.36 16.47
N ASP A 8 3.96 -11.74 17.50
CA ASP A 8 4.28 -12.39 18.77
C ASP A 8 3.03 -12.33 19.65
N GLN A 9 2.38 -13.48 19.87
CA GLN A 9 1.17 -13.58 20.70
C GLN A 9 1.42 -13.37 22.19
N SER A 10 2.68 -13.27 22.64
CA SER A 10 3.02 -13.03 24.04
C SER A 10 2.78 -11.58 24.49
N LEU A 11 2.59 -10.66 23.55
CA LEU A 11 2.25 -9.26 23.81
C LEU A 11 0.83 -8.98 23.35
N LEU A 12 -0.07 -8.72 24.31
CA LEU A 12 -1.38 -8.14 24.00
C LEU A 12 -1.19 -6.92 23.09
N PRO A 13 -1.99 -6.77 22.01
CA PRO A 13 -1.94 -5.58 21.18
C PRO A 13 -2.11 -4.37 22.09
N LYS A 14 -1.04 -3.62 22.32
CA LYS A 14 -1.15 -2.31 22.93
C LYS A 14 -2.08 -1.54 22.01
N ALA A 15 -3.12 -0.90 22.55
CA ALA A 15 -4.00 -0.02 21.78
C ALA A 15 -3.12 0.81 20.84
N PRO A 16 -3.43 0.95 19.54
CA PRO A 16 -2.52 1.58 18.60
C PRO A 16 -2.25 3.01 19.06
N ILE A 17 -1.16 3.19 19.80
CA ILE A 17 -0.69 4.50 20.21
C ILE A 17 -0.01 5.04 18.95
N GLY A 18 -0.81 5.65 18.08
CA GLY A 18 -0.25 6.56 17.09
C GLY A 18 0.57 7.60 17.85
N HIS A 19 1.70 7.99 17.28
CA HIS A 19 2.59 8.95 17.90
C HIS A 19 2.72 10.19 17.04
N GLU A 20 2.92 11.32 17.68
CA GLU A 20 3.26 12.56 16.99
C GLU A 20 4.78 12.71 16.91
N LEU A 21 5.28 13.04 15.71
CA LEU A 21 6.66 13.44 15.49
C LEU A 21 6.67 14.94 15.18
N LEU A 22 7.06 15.73 16.17
CA LEU A 22 7.20 17.18 15.98
C LEU A 22 8.48 17.49 15.19
N VAL A 23 8.45 18.57 14.42
CA VAL A 23 9.64 19.09 13.73
C VAL A 23 10.77 19.28 14.75
N ASN A 24 11.95 18.72 14.45
CA ASN A 24 13.14 18.73 15.31
C ASN A 24 13.03 17.94 16.64
N ASN A 25 12.06 17.05 16.79
CA ASN A 25 11.93 16.19 17.97
C ASN A 25 11.73 14.72 17.58
N SER A 26 12.65 13.86 18.01
CA SER A 26 12.60 12.41 17.77
C SER A 26 11.86 11.62 18.85
N LYS A 27 11.43 12.28 19.94
CA LYS A 27 10.67 11.60 21.00
C LYS A 27 9.20 11.47 20.58
N PRO A 28 8.68 10.23 20.41
CA PRO A 28 7.28 10.02 20.07
C PRO A 28 6.38 10.46 21.22
N ILE A 29 5.36 11.26 20.93
CA ILE A 29 4.34 11.67 21.90
C ILE A 29 3.10 10.79 21.71
N PRO A 30 2.65 10.03 22.74
CA PRO A 30 1.40 9.28 22.68
C PRO A 30 0.21 10.19 22.39
N ARG A 31 -0.68 9.77 21.47
CA ARG A 31 -1.89 10.54 21.21
C ARG A 31 -2.94 10.35 22.30
N PRO A 32 -3.71 11.40 22.62
CA PRO A 32 -4.78 11.33 23.62
C PRO A 32 -5.90 10.41 23.15
N MET A 33 -6.50 9.70 24.10
CA MET A 33 -7.67 8.87 23.85
C MET A 33 -8.88 9.75 23.51
N LEU A 34 -9.59 9.40 22.43
CA LEU A 34 -10.76 10.17 21.98
C LEU A 34 -11.97 9.87 22.86
N THR A 35 -12.88 10.84 22.97
CA THR A 35 -14.11 10.66 23.75
C THR A 35 -15.10 9.76 23.01
N PRO A 36 -15.98 9.01 23.73
CA PRO A 36 -17.01 8.19 23.10
C PRO A 36 -17.92 8.95 22.12
N HIS A 37 -18.21 10.22 22.39
CA HIS A 37 -19.00 11.07 21.49
C HIS A 37 -18.30 11.26 20.14
N ILE A 38 -17.01 11.61 20.15
CA ILE A 38 -16.23 11.79 18.93
C ILE A 38 -16.19 10.48 18.14
N LEU A 39 -15.92 9.35 18.81
CA LEU A 39 -15.93 8.03 18.20
C LEU A 39 -17.28 7.67 17.55
N HIS A 40 -18.40 8.03 18.18
CA HIS A 40 -19.72 7.69 17.66
C HIS A 40 -20.19 8.63 16.54
N VAL A 41 -20.06 9.95 16.72
CA VAL A 41 -20.64 10.94 15.80
C VAL A 41 -19.75 11.15 14.59
N GLU A 42 -18.44 11.31 14.80
CA GLU A 42 -17.51 11.63 13.73
C GLU A 42 -16.97 10.36 13.08
N PHE A 43 -16.50 9.38 13.87
CA PHE A 43 -15.78 8.24 13.32
C PHE A 43 -16.70 7.16 12.76
N ALA A 44 -17.82 6.85 13.41
CA ALA A 44 -18.71 5.79 12.92
C ALA A 44 -19.40 6.18 11.59
N SER A 45 -19.80 7.44 11.44
CA SER A 45 -20.48 7.94 10.23
C SER A 45 -19.52 8.14 9.04
N SER A 46 -18.26 8.47 9.31
CA SER A 46 -17.22 8.65 8.30
C SER A 46 -16.24 7.48 8.22
N ALA A 47 -16.56 6.34 8.86
CA ALA A 47 -15.64 5.21 8.94
C ALA A 47 -15.08 4.78 7.58
N PRO A 48 -15.89 4.69 6.49
CA PRO A 48 -15.39 4.31 5.18
C PRO A 48 -14.39 5.28 4.55
N SER A 49 -14.36 6.55 4.95
CA SER A 49 -13.48 7.55 4.34
C SER A 49 -12.08 7.62 4.97
N GLY A 50 -11.89 7.13 6.20
CA GLY A 50 -10.59 7.27 6.87
C GLY A 50 -10.37 6.46 8.14
N PHE A 51 -11.30 5.57 8.53
CA PHE A 51 -11.21 4.84 9.81
C PHE A 51 -11.33 3.32 9.67
N VAL A 52 -11.24 2.81 8.44
CA VAL A 52 -11.10 1.37 8.23
C VAL A 52 -9.75 0.91 8.80
N ALA A 53 -9.81 0.07 9.83
CA ALA A 53 -8.63 -0.55 10.42
C ALA A 53 -8.42 -1.97 9.85
N CYS A 54 -7.20 -2.27 9.42
CA CYS A 54 -6.81 -3.59 8.95
C CYS A 54 -5.32 -3.83 9.21
N THR A 55 -4.88 -5.09 9.09
CA THR A 55 -3.44 -5.40 9.07
C THR A 55 -2.86 -5.09 7.67
N LEU A 56 -1.54 -4.88 7.57
CA LEU A 56 -0.87 -4.77 6.26
C LEU A 56 -1.09 -6.01 5.38
N HIS A 57 -1.22 -7.18 6.00
CA HIS A 57 -1.49 -8.43 5.31
C HIS A 57 -2.89 -8.44 4.69
N ASP A 58 -3.91 -8.00 5.43
CA ASP A 58 -5.28 -7.94 4.91
C ASP A 58 -5.42 -6.85 3.85
N LEU A 59 -4.73 -5.71 4.01
CA LEU A 59 -4.63 -4.70 2.97
C LEU A 59 -4.01 -5.27 1.69
N ALA A 60 -2.92 -6.03 1.81
CA ALA A 60 -2.30 -6.68 0.64
C ALA A 60 -3.24 -7.68 -0.05
N LYS A 61 -4.02 -8.47 0.70
CA LYS A 61 -5.06 -9.34 0.13
C LYS A 61 -6.14 -8.56 -0.62
N PHE A 62 -6.62 -7.47 -0.02
CA PHE A 62 -7.60 -6.59 -0.65
C PHE A 62 -7.07 -5.99 -1.96
N LEU A 63 -5.82 -5.52 -1.98
CA LEU A 63 -5.17 -5.01 -3.18
C LEU A 63 -4.96 -6.12 -4.22
N TYR A 64 -4.55 -7.32 -3.81
CA TYR A 64 -4.33 -8.46 -4.70
C TYR A 64 -5.61 -8.89 -5.41
N ALA A 65 -6.78 -8.77 -4.78
CA ALA A 65 -8.07 -9.00 -5.45
C ALA A 65 -8.27 -8.12 -6.70
N HIS A 66 -7.68 -6.92 -6.75
CA HIS A 66 -7.71 -6.05 -7.93
C HIS A 66 -6.83 -6.59 -9.07
N ILE A 67 -5.76 -7.33 -8.74
CA ILE A 67 -4.82 -7.91 -9.71
C ILE A 67 -5.43 -9.13 -10.39
N ILE A 68 -5.80 -10.14 -9.61
CA ILE A 68 -6.29 -11.41 -10.15
C ILE A 68 -7.73 -11.31 -10.67
N GLY A 69 -8.42 -10.21 -10.39
CA GLY A 69 -9.82 -10.05 -10.76
C GLY A 69 -10.72 -11.06 -10.06
N GLU A 70 -10.25 -11.67 -8.96
CA GLU A 70 -11.05 -12.59 -8.17
C GLU A 70 -12.18 -11.80 -7.53
N THR A 71 -13.36 -12.19 -7.95
CA THR A 71 -14.57 -11.83 -7.26
C THR A 71 -14.53 -12.60 -5.94
N THR A 72 -14.47 -11.90 -4.82
CA THR A 72 -14.74 -12.47 -3.50
C THR A 72 -16.22 -12.88 -3.34
N GLY A 73 -16.95 -13.01 -4.46
CA GLY A 73 -18.41 -13.04 -4.55
C GLY A 73 -19.07 -11.65 -4.51
N TYR A 74 -18.35 -10.59 -4.10
CA TYR A 74 -18.95 -9.26 -3.88
C TYR A 74 -18.96 -8.34 -5.12
N LEU A 75 -17.96 -8.44 -6.00
CA LEU A 75 -17.82 -7.60 -7.18
C LEU A 75 -17.73 -8.46 -8.44
N SER A 76 -18.32 -8.05 -9.56
CA SER A 76 -18.07 -8.73 -10.84
C SER A 76 -16.70 -8.36 -11.41
N LYS A 77 -16.19 -9.15 -12.36
CA LYS A 77 -14.97 -8.82 -13.10
C LYS A 77 -15.08 -7.44 -13.78
N ASP A 78 -16.22 -7.13 -14.38
CA ASP A 78 -16.45 -5.84 -15.04
C ASP A 78 -16.42 -4.67 -14.05
N THR A 79 -16.94 -4.89 -12.83
CA THR A 79 -16.84 -3.89 -11.76
C THR A 79 -15.39 -3.69 -11.34
N LEU A 80 -14.62 -4.76 -11.13
CA LEU A 80 -13.19 -4.68 -10.82
C LEU A 80 -12.42 -3.95 -11.93
N ASP A 81 -12.70 -4.23 -13.19
CA ASP A 81 -12.08 -3.54 -14.33
C ASP A 81 -12.45 -2.06 -14.39
N THR A 82 -13.65 -1.69 -13.95
CA THR A 82 -14.08 -0.29 -13.84
C THR A 82 -13.38 0.44 -12.68
N LEU A 83 -13.17 -0.22 -11.53
CA LEU A 83 -12.45 0.37 -10.38
C LEU A 83 -11.00 0.75 -10.73
N LYS A 84 -10.40 0.08 -11.71
CA LYS A 84 -9.01 0.30 -12.15
C LYS A 84 -8.87 1.39 -13.24
N ARG A 85 -9.95 2.10 -13.59
CA ARG A 85 -9.94 3.14 -14.63
C ARG A 85 -10.09 4.54 -14.04
N PRO A 86 -9.46 5.56 -14.63
CA PRO A 86 -9.72 6.93 -14.26
C PRO A 86 -11.16 7.31 -14.63
N TYR A 87 -11.74 8.29 -13.92
CA TYR A 87 -13.08 8.77 -14.25
C TYR A 87 -13.13 9.47 -15.62
N ILE A 88 -12.06 10.19 -15.98
CA ILE A 88 -11.91 10.89 -17.26
C ILE A 88 -10.51 10.61 -17.81
N GLY A 89 -10.42 10.37 -19.13
CA GLY A 89 -9.16 10.25 -19.85
C GLY A 89 -8.44 8.92 -19.63
N VAL A 90 -7.11 8.94 -19.76
CA VAL A 90 -6.25 7.75 -19.62
C VAL A 90 -5.50 7.72 -18.28
N GLU A 91 -5.42 8.83 -17.55
CA GLU A 91 -4.83 8.92 -16.21
C GLU A 91 -5.70 9.81 -15.34
N GLY A 92 -5.56 9.69 -14.01
CA GLY A 92 -6.25 10.53 -13.05
C GLY A 92 -6.98 9.73 -11.98
N TYR A 93 -7.77 10.43 -11.18
CA TYR A 93 -8.52 9.80 -10.09
C TYR A 93 -9.74 9.04 -10.64
N GLY A 94 -9.88 7.79 -10.24
CA GLY A 94 -11.00 6.91 -10.54
C GLY A 94 -11.88 6.67 -9.32
N LEU A 95 -12.43 5.47 -9.21
CA LEU A 95 -13.30 5.05 -8.10
C LEU A 95 -12.48 4.66 -6.86
N GLY A 96 -11.83 5.65 -6.25
CA GLY A 96 -11.04 5.45 -5.03
C GLY A 96 -9.57 5.09 -5.26
N VAL A 97 -9.05 5.28 -6.47
CA VAL A 97 -7.64 5.06 -6.81
C VAL A 97 -7.18 6.04 -7.87
N ILE A 98 -5.92 6.46 -7.82
CA ILE A 98 -5.26 7.22 -8.88
C ILE A 98 -4.69 6.23 -9.89
N VAL A 99 -5.08 6.38 -11.15
CA VAL A 99 -4.52 5.65 -12.28
C VAL A 99 -3.43 6.49 -12.93
N ARG A 100 -2.23 5.94 -13.07
CA ARG A 100 -1.06 6.66 -13.59
C ARG A 100 -0.25 5.81 -14.57
N ASN A 101 0.16 6.43 -15.66
CA ASN A 101 1.16 5.89 -16.58
C ASN A 101 2.52 5.90 -15.89
N SER A 102 3.15 4.75 -15.85
CA SER A 102 4.49 4.58 -15.30
C SER A 102 5.24 3.54 -16.11
N THR A 103 6.47 3.86 -16.49
CA THR A 103 7.36 2.89 -17.14
C THR A 103 7.60 1.66 -16.26
N LEU A 104 7.47 1.81 -14.93
CA LEU A 104 7.58 0.71 -13.98
C LEU A 104 6.37 -0.23 -14.01
N ALA A 105 5.22 0.23 -14.51
CA ALA A 105 3.96 -0.53 -14.56
C ALA A 105 3.66 -1.15 -15.93
N LEU A 106 4.44 -0.84 -16.97
CA LEU A 106 4.26 -1.39 -18.33
C LEU A 106 4.25 -2.92 -18.33
N PRO A 107 3.37 -3.59 -19.10
CA PRO A 107 2.53 -3.03 -20.16
C PRO A 107 1.24 -2.35 -19.68
N GLY A 108 0.98 -2.31 -18.37
CA GLY A 108 -0.20 -1.70 -17.78
C GLY A 108 0.05 -0.31 -17.17
N GLN A 109 -0.85 0.07 -16.28
CA GLN A 109 -0.81 1.31 -15.53
C GLN A 109 -0.59 1.03 -14.04
N ALA A 110 -0.03 2.02 -13.35
CA ALA A 110 0.06 2.02 -11.90
C ALA A 110 -1.26 2.47 -11.29
N LEU A 111 -1.61 1.85 -10.17
CA LEU A 111 -2.73 2.22 -9.32
C LEU A 111 -2.17 2.65 -7.96
N ILE A 112 -2.55 3.85 -7.52
CA ILE A 112 -1.94 4.51 -6.36
C ILE A 112 -3.05 5.10 -5.50
N HIS A 113 -2.95 4.97 -4.19
CA HIS A 113 -3.76 5.76 -3.27
C HIS A 113 -2.97 6.02 -1.99
N ASP A 114 -3.28 7.14 -1.35
CA ASP A 114 -2.74 7.52 -0.06
C ASP A 114 -3.87 7.89 0.91
N GLY A 115 -3.67 7.53 2.16
CA GLY A 115 -4.55 7.90 3.26
C GLY A 115 -3.71 8.43 4.40
N ASP A 116 -4.16 9.53 5.00
CA ASP A 116 -3.65 10.02 6.26
C ASP A 116 -4.84 10.30 7.17
N SER A 117 -4.88 9.58 8.28
CA SER A 117 -5.93 9.72 9.28
C SER A 117 -5.32 9.52 10.64
N PHE A 118 -5.44 10.52 11.49
CA PHE A 118 -5.09 10.39 12.90
C PHE A 118 -3.67 9.84 13.07
N GLY A 119 -2.65 10.46 12.47
CA GLY A 119 -1.27 10.01 12.65
C GLY A 119 -0.99 8.57 12.18
N HIS A 120 -1.84 8.05 11.32
CA HIS A 120 -1.61 6.85 10.57
C HIS A 120 -1.65 7.23 9.10
N SER A 121 -0.53 7.05 8.42
CA SER A 121 -0.46 7.27 6.99
C SER A 121 -0.12 5.97 6.30
N ALA A 122 -0.81 5.69 5.20
CA ALA A 122 -0.55 4.55 4.34
C ALA A 122 -0.50 5.04 2.90
N VAL A 123 0.42 4.47 2.11
CA VAL A 123 0.44 4.62 0.66
C VAL A 123 0.56 3.24 0.07
N PHE A 124 -0.20 2.96 -0.98
CA PHE A 124 0.07 1.83 -1.84
C PHE A 124 0.37 2.28 -3.26
N TRP A 125 1.18 1.48 -3.92
CA TRP A 125 1.41 1.50 -5.35
C TRP A 125 1.28 0.06 -5.84
N MET A 126 0.52 -0.17 -6.90
CA MET A 126 0.47 -1.48 -7.54
C MET A 126 0.48 -1.38 -9.06
N ALA A 127 1.02 -2.41 -9.70
CA ALA A 127 0.99 -2.62 -11.14
C ALA A 127 0.32 -3.98 -11.42
N PRO A 128 -1.01 -4.01 -11.66
CA PRO A 128 -1.73 -5.26 -11.87
C PRO A 128 -1.16 -6.11 -13.01
N ALA A 129 -0.74 -5.48 -14.11
CA ALA A 129 -0.15 -6.19 -15.25
C ALA A 129 1.18 -6.90 -14.95
N LYS A 130 1.80 -6.61 -13.79
CA LYS A 130 3.06 -7.20 -13.35
C LYS A 130 2.92 -8.09 -12.11
N ASP A 131 1.71 -8.26 -11.60
CA ASP A 131 1.47 -8.90 -10.31
C ASP A 131 2.34 -8.32 -9.17
N LEU A 132 2.38 -6.99 -9.09
CA LEU A 132 3.26 -6.26 -8.16
C LEU A 132 2.48 -5.28 -7.30
N ILE A 133 2.63 -5.42 -5.97
CA ILE A 133 2.07 -4.52 -4.96
C ILE A 133 3.20 -4.06 -4.05
N THR A 134 3.22 -2.77 -3.72
CA THR A 134 4.06 -2.21 -2.68
C THR A 134 3.20 -1.35 -1.77
N VAL A 135 3.29 -1.58 -0.47
CA VAL A 135 2.57 -0.81 0.55
C VAL A 135 3.58 -0.29 1.56
N ALA A 136 3.45 0.98 1.92
CA ALA A 136 4.19 1.58 3.01
C ALA A 136 3.21 2.19 4.02
N PHE A 137 3.50 2.02 5.30
CA PHE A 137 2.68 2.51 6.40
C PHE A 137 3.55 3.14 7.47
N THR A 138 3.05 4.19 8.10
CA THR A 138 3.60 4.74 9.32
C THR A 138 2.47 5.06 10.31
N ASN A 139 2.76 4.92 11.60
CA ASN A 139 1.92 5.36 12.71
C ASN A 139 2.43 6.68 13.32
N SER A 140 3.15 7.46 12.52
CA SER A 140 3.63 8.79 12.86
C SER A 140 2.76 9.85 12.20
N ARG A 141 2.20 10.77 13.00
CA ARG A 141 1.66 12.03 12.48
C ARG A 141 2.81 12.94 12.08
N SER A 142 2.71 13.57 10.91
CA SER A 142 3.48 14.75 10.55
C SER A 142 2.54 15.93 10.31
N GLU A 143 3.07 17.15 10.33
CA GLU A 143 2.38 18.27 9.68
C GLU A 143 2.37 18.05 8.15
N GLU A 144 1.41 18.67 7.46
CA GLU A 144 1.31 18.63 5.99
C GLU A 144 1.34 17.21 5.37
N ARG A 145 1.91 17.06 4.16
CA ARG A 145 2.05 15.79 3.42
C ARG A 145 3.39 15.08 3.66
N TYR A 146 4.16 15.44 4.70
CA TYR A 146 5.52 14.90 4.90
C TYR A 146 5.56 13.38 5.09
N ALA A 147 4.64 12.81 5.88
CA ALA A 147 4.53 11.36 6.05
C ALA A 147 4.23 10.68 4.70
N ALA A 148 3.24 11.17 3.95
CA ALA A 148 2.92 10.64 2.62
C ALA A 148 4.11 10.73 1.64
N ASN A 149 4.88 11.83 1.67
CA ASN A 149 6.07 11.99 0.84
C ASN A 149 7.17 10.98 1.22
N ALA A 150 7.42 10.78 2.52
CA ALA A 150 8.38 9.80 3.00
C ALA A 150 7.96 8.36 2.62
N LEU A 151 6.68 8.03 2.74
CA LEU A 151 6.13 6.74 2.31
C LEU A 151 6.27 6.54 0.80
N ASN A 152 5.97 7.56 -0.02
CA ASN A 152 6.21 7.51 -1.46
C ASN A 152 7.69 7.29 -1.81
N GLY A 153 8.61 7.96 -1.09
CA GLY A 153 10.05 7.74 -1.24
C GLY A 153 10.46 6.31 -0.88
N ALA A 154 9.90 5.74 0.18
CA ALA A 154 10.13 4.36 0.57
C ALA A 154 9.62 3.37 -0.51
N ILE A 155 8.43 3.61 -1.06
CA ILE A 155 7.89 2.82 -2.17
C ILE A 155 8.82 2.86 -3.38
N ASP A 156 9.29 4.05 -3.79
CA ASP A 156 10.19 4.20 -4.94
C ASP A 156 11.51 3.41 -4.74
N VAL A 157 12.11 3.47 -3.55
CA VAL A 157 13.30 2.69 -3.21
C VAL A 157 13.03 1.19 -3.29
N LEU A 158 11.90 0.72 -2.74
CA LEU A 158 11.52 -0.70 -2.77
C LEU A 158 11.28 -1.19 -4.20
N LEU A 159 10.57 -0.42 -5.02
CA LEU A 159 10.29 -0.73 -6.42
C LEU A 159 11.59 -0.83 -7.23
N LYS A 160 12.47 0.18 -7.11
CA LYS A 160 13.78 0.18 -7.79
C LYS A 160 14.62 -1.02 -7.38
N LYS A 161 14.67 -1.32 -6.07
CA LYS A 161 15.40 -2.50 -5.56
C LYS A 161 14.85 -3.80 -6.14
N HIS A 162 13.53 -3.97 -6.16
CA HIS A 162 12.89 -5.15 -6.70
C HIS A 162 13.18 -5.32 -8.20
N ILE A 163 13.00 -4.26 -8.99
CA ILE A 163 13.25 -4.28 -10.45
C ILE A 163 14.71 -4.61 -10.76
N ASN A 164 15.66 -4.02 -10.03
CA ASN A 164 17.08 -4.33 -10.21
C ASN A 164 17.39 -5.79 -9.86
N SER A 165 16.75 -6.33 -8.81
CA SER A 165 16.89 -7.74 -8.45
C SER A 165 16.40 -8.68 -9.55
N VAL A 166 15.23 -8.39 -10.15
CA VAL A 166 14.65 -9.21 -11.23
C VAL A 166 15.52 -9.18 -12.48
N ARG A 167 16.02 -8.01 -12.88
CA ARG A 167 16.94 -7.87 -14.02
C ARG A 167 18.23 -8.67 -13.81
N ASN A 168 18.78 -8.63 -12.60
CA ASN A 168 19.98 -9.38 -12.28
C ASN A 168 19.73 -10.89 -12.31
N SER A 169 18.58 -11.38 -11.85
CA SER A 169 18.24 -12.82 -11.96
C SER A 169 18.06 -13.29 -13.40
N GLU A 170 17.39 -12.50 -14.26
CA GLU A 170 17.22 -12.85 -15.68
C GLU A 170 18.56 -12.86 -16.44
N SER A 171 19.50 -11.97 -16.08
CA SER A 171 20.84 -11.97 -16.68
C SER A 171 21.69 -13.18 -16.29
N LEU A 172 21.39 -13.82 -15.15
CA LEU A 172 22.08 -15.03 -14.70
C LEU A 172 21.50 -16.30 -15.34
N ASP A 173 20.19 -16.34 -15.59
CA ASP A 173 19.54 -17.47 -16.29
C ASP A 173 19.96 -17.59 -17.77
N HIS A 174 20.32 -16.47 -18.42
CA HIS A 174 20.90 -16.50 -19.77
C HIS A 174 22.40 -16.83 -19.81
N GLY A 175 23.05 -17.03 -18.65
CA GLY A 175 24.47 -17.37 -18.53
C GLY A 175 24.79 -18.86 -18.54
N PHE A 176 23.79 -19.75 -18.47
CA PHE A 176 23.99 -21.20 -18.60
C PHE A 176 23.82 -21.64 -20.06
N ILE A 177 24.88 -21.46 -20.86
CA ILE A 177 25.05 -22.23 -22.08
C ILE A 177 25.58 -23.60 -21.67
N ASP A 178 24.79 -24.64 -21.95
CA ASP A 178 25.10 -26.04 -21.72
C ASP A 178 26.33 -26.45 -22.56
N LEU A 179 27.52 -26.36 -21.96
CA LEU A 179 28.77 -26.87 -22.53
C LEU A 179 28.87 -28.38 -22.26
N ASN A 180 27.94 -29.16 -22.81
CA ASN A 180 28.03 -30.62 -22.83
C ASN A 180 27.66 -31.17 -24.22
N HIS A 181 28.45 -30.80 -25.21
CA HIS A 181 28.64 -31.61 -26.41
C HIS A 181 30.09 -31.50 -26.88
N SER A 182 30.89 -32.49 -26.48
CA SER A 182 32.18 -32.86 -27.09
C SER A 182 32.38 -34.35 -26.92
#